data_AF-A0A2A5ADV3-F1
#
_entry.id   AF-A0A2A5ADV3-F1
#
_cell.length_a   1.000
_cell.length_b   1.000
_cell.length_c   1.000
_cell.angle_alpha   90.00
_cell.angle_beta   90.00
_cell.angle_gamma   90.00
#
_symmetry.space_group_name_H-M   'P 1'
#
loop_
_entity.id
_entity.type
_entity.pdbx_description
1 polymer ?
#
loop_
_entity_poly.entity_id
_entity_poly.type
_entity_poly.pdbx_seq_one_letter_code
_entity_poly.pdbx_strand_id
1 'polypeptide(L)'
;MNKNILRLTLCSLFCVSKLICTDFIFIEPQLIDLDRKASPRNIQKVDFEGQKVLSFNKVDLDVSKSIKDELKSSKLIEFVGELRKRARVLHHQYYGNYATADQADTPIFTYLGEKMGLGGPAVASGFRILINDNQSRSDSLLILPPMKLKEGILTIQDFIDQKYFSTMLVHELFHGIMGDIYGNKMAEMRARSYSRVGHSAEKITDPFLAYMEGMAEAMELAAQEMFASEVSSRLIDLDGLSQFKKDFIKGFKKKRLVIALKNKFGFSQDGKKLDGVIDSAEDQLNTEGVIASLCYRVLFKSNVEDSFDKVLQTLVVKKPLNFMSFIKSFVELFPEDKSSVIRQFLESTHYATVSSDAARLYQSYYLDKKEYKKTKDNKKAVKLSTSAWKDFRLTMYNKVLDGTLAIDNNFKKPFMVTDEMLFYTLDLNSSRSDELYDFFDEYFSEFSSENEIQKIIVTIGRMQKQGQKIIDMDSVEFSQKVEESLAKHHQFYINQKEKEVQTRLRTLLEGLYSSFVDKADVMKDFLSHSR
;
A
#
# COMPACT_ATOMS: atom_id res chain seq x y z
N MET A 1 -16.84 20.20 -36.76
CA MET A 1 -15.86 19.29 -37.38
C MET A 1 -14.88 18.85 -36.30
N ASN A 2 -14.67 17.58 -35.92
CA ASN A 2 -15.25 16.31 -36.34
C ASN A 2 -15.21 15.37 -35.11
N LYS A 3 -16.36 15.11 -34.46
CA LYS A 3 -16.50 14.24 -33.26
C LYS A 3 -16.49 12.73 -33.59
N ASN A 4 -16.08 12.37 -34.81
CA ASN A 4 -16.21 11.02 -35.35
C ASN A 4 -14.88 10.27 -35.55
N ILE A 5 -13.76 10.77 -35.00
CA ILE A 5 -12.46 10.09 -35.13
C ILE A 5 -12.17 9.13 -33.96
N LEU A 6 -12.92 9.18 -32.85
CA LEU A 6 -12.69 8.30 -31.69
C LEU A 6 -13.44 6.95 -31.73
N ARG A 7 -14.18 6.63 -32.80
CA ARG A 7 -15.06 5.44 -32.86
C ARG A 7 -14.69 4.38 -33.90
N LEU A 8 -13.54 4.49 -34.56
CA LEU A 8 -13.21 3.65 -35.73
C LEU A 8 -11.79 3.05 -35.73
N THR A 9 -11.22 2.76 -34.56
CA THR A 9 -9.94 2.02 -34.47
C THR A 9 -10.04 0.84 -33.49
N LEU A 10 -11.06 0.00 -33.67
CA LEU A 10 -11.22 -1.26 -32.91
C LEU A 10 -11.55 -2.46 -33.80
N CYS A 11 -11.61 -2.29 -35.12
CA CYS A 11 -11.98 -3.35 -36.04
C CYS A 11 -11.03 -3.43 -37.24
N SER A 12 -9.78 -3.85 -37.01
CA SER A 12 -8.99 -4.65 -37.96
C SER A 12 -7.57 -4.75 -37.43
N LEU A 13 -7.17 -5.92 -36.91
CA LEU A 13 -5.84 -6.51 -37.12
C LEU A 13 -5.73 -7.84 -36.34
N PHE A 14 -5.41 -8.88 -37.11
CA PHE A 14 -4.83 -10.18 -36.76
C PHE A 14 -5.68 -11.28 -36.10
N CYS A 15 -6.10 -12.23 -36.95
CA CYS A 15 -6.07 -13.65 -36.64
C CYS A 15 -4.64 -14.08 -36.26
N VAL A 16 -4.30 -13.89 -34.99
CA VAL A 16 -3.36 -14.73 -34.25
C VAL A 16 -4.23 -15.47 -33.23
N SER A 17 -3.96 -16.74 -32.98
CA SER A 17 -4.67 -17.55 -31.98
C SER A 17 -4.95 -16.71 -30.73
N LYS A 18 -6.23 -16.52 -30.38
CA LYS A 18 -6.64 -15.81 -29.16
C LYS A 18 -6.07 -16.55 -27.94
N LEU A 19 -4.84 -16.23 -27.55
CA LEU A 19 -4.37 -16.45 -26.19
C LEU A 19 -5.25 -15.56 -25.32
N ILE A 20 -6.04 -16.21 -24.47
CA ILE A 20 -6.86 -15.51 -23.49
C ILE A 20 -5.87 -15.08 -22.40
N CYS A 21 -5.96 -13.85 -21.89
CA CYS A 21 -5.02 -13.33 -20.87
C CYS A 21 -5.16 -14.05 -19.51
N THR A 22 -5.94 -15.13 -19.46
CA THR A 22 -6.10 -16.06 -18.35
C THR A 22 -5.28 -17.34 -18.51
N ASP A 23 -4.51 -17.49 -19.58
CA ASP A 23 -3.69 -18.69 -19.75
C ASP A 23 -2.58 -18.72 -18.69
N PHE A 24 -2.59 -19.76 -17.86
CA PHE A 24 -1.56 -20.01 -16.86
C PHE A 24 -0.51 -20.95 -17.46
N ILE A 25 0.74 -20.50 -17.53
CA ILE A 25 1.87 -21.34 -17.93
C ILE A 25 2.65 -21.72 -16.69
N PHE A 26 2.77 -23.03 -16.46
CA PHE A 26 3.58 -23.55 -15.37
C PHE A 26 5.06 -23.58 -15.76
N ILE A 27 5.89 -23.13 -14.83
CA ILE A 27 7.33 -23.02 -15.04
C ILE A 27 8.12 -23.56 -13.86
N GLU A 28 9.36 -23.96 -14.12
CA GLU A 28 10.36 -24.33 -13.10
C GLU A 28 11.65 -23.53 -13.29
N PRO A 29 12.29 -23.10 -12.19
CA PRO A 29 13.54 -22.37 -12.27
C PRO A 29 14.67 -23.25 -12.78
N GLN A 30 15.50 -22.71 -13.67
CA GLN A 30 16.79 -23.33 -13.97
C GLN A 30 17.75 -23.01 -12.84
N LEU A 31 18.18 -24.02 -12.07
CA LEU A 31 19.04 -23.83 -10.92
C LEU A 31 20.51 -23.89 -11.31
N ILE A 32 21.34 -23.06 -10.67
CA ILE A 32 22.80 -23.09 -10.78
C ILE A 32 23.35 -24.30 -10.01
N ASP A 33 22.84 -24.52 -8.80
CA ASP A 33 23.16 -25.65 -7.93
C ASP A 33 21.87 -26.44 -7.66
N LEU A 34 21.81 -27.67 -8.20
CA LEU A 34 20.66 -28.57 -8.11
C LEU A 34 20.40 -29.04 -6.66
N ASP A 35 21.41 -29.00 -5.79
CA ASP A 35 21.29 -29.42 -4.40
C ASP A 35 20.74 -28.30 -3.50
N ARG A 36 20.64 -27.08 -4.03
CA ARG A 36 20.11 -25.91 -3.31
C ARG A 36 18.69 -25.59 -3.74
N LYS A 37 17.91 -25.09 -2.78
CA LYS A 37 16.53 -24.65 -3.02
C LYS A 37 16.47 -23.47 -3.99
N ALA A 38 15.34 -23.37 -4.70
CA ALA A 38 15.06 -22.23 -5.57
C ALA A 38 15.07 -20.92 -4.77
N SER A 39 15.98 -20.02 -5.14
CA SER A 39 16.07 -18.66 -4.61
C SER A 39 16.61 -17.75 -5.71
N PRO A 40 16.38 -16.43 -5.68
CA PRO A 40 16.88 -15.51 -6.71
C PRO A 40 18.41 -15.60 -6.95
N ARG A 41 19.16 -16.06 -5.94
CA ARG A 41 20.62 -16.28 -6.02
C ARG A 41 21.02 -17.62 -6.62
N ASN A 42 20.14 -18.62 -6.54
CA ASN A 42 20.38 -19.97 -7.06
C ASN A 42 19.70 -20.22 -8.41
N ILE A 43 18.92 -19.27 -8.92
CA ILE A 43 18.33 -19.35 -10.26
C ILE A 43 19.34 -18.80 -11.27
N GLN A 44 19.52 -19.51 -12.38
CA GLN A 44 20.41 -19.13 -13.46
C GLN A 44 20.01 -17.77 -14.03
N LYS A 45 21.00 -16.89 -14.16
CA LYS A 45 20.87 -15.56 -14.78
C LYS A 45 21.46 -15.61 -16.19
N VAL A 46 20.70 -15.24 -17.19
CA VAL A 46 21.14 -15.17 -18.59
C VAL A 46 21.08 -13.73 -19.10
N ASP A 47 21.94 -13.37 -20.04
CA ASP A 47 21.83 -12.10 -20.76
C ASP A 47 20.82 -12.25 -21.89
N PHE A 48 19.81 -11.40 -21.89
CA PHE A 48 18.80 -11.31 -22.95
C PHE A 48 18.59 -9.84 -23.30
N GLU A 49 18.88 -9.46 -24.55
CA GLU A 49 18.76 -8.07 -25.04
C GLU A 49 19.47 -7.03 -24.15
N GLY A 50 20.67 -7.37 -23.67
CA GLY A 50 21.46 -6.48 -22.80
C GLY A 50 20.96 -6.37 -21.36
N GLN A 51 20.01 -7.23 -20.95
CA GLN A 51 19.50 -7.29 -19.58
C GLN A 51 19.73 -8.66 -18.96
N LYS A 52 20.07 -8.68 -17.67
CA LYS A 52 20.09 -9.92 -16.88
C LYS A 52 18.66 -10.34 -16.54
N VAL A 53 18.31 -11.56 -16.91
CA VAL A 53 17.00 -12.16 -16.65
C VAL A 53 17.15 -13.53 -15.97
N LEU A 54 16.19 -13.91 -15.14
CA LEU A 54 16.13 -15.20 -14.48
C LEU A 54 15.55 -16.23 -15.44
N SER A 55 16.25 -17.36 -15.56
CA SER A 55 15.95 -18.39 -16.55
C SER A 55 15.04 -19.48 -15.97
N PHE A 56 14.00 -19.82 -16.71
CA PHE A 56 13.01 -20.84 -16.36
C PHE A 56 12.70 -21.75 -17.56
N ASN A 57 12.28 -22.97 -17.25
CA ASN A 57 11.75 -23.92 -18.22
C ASN A 57 10.22 -23.94 -18.14
N LYS A 58 9.56 -24.10 -19.28
CA LYS A 58 8.16 -24.46 -19.29
C LYS A 58 8.03 -25.92 -18.83
N VAL A 59 7.06 -26.20 -17.98
CA VAL A 59 6.79 -27.56 -17.52
C VAL A 59 5.32 -27.90 -17.71
N ASP A 60 5.06 -29.13 -18.13
CA ASP A 60 3.71 -29.69 -18.07
C ASP A 60 3.55 -30.37 -16.71
N LEU A 61 3.08 -29.60 -15.73
CA LEU A 61 2.87 -30.14 -14.40
C LEU A 61 1.57 -30.94 -14.36
N ASP A 62 1.66 -32.14 -13.80
CA ASP A 62 0.49 -32.88 -13.34
C ASP A 62 -0.04 -32.27 -12.04
N VAL A 63 -0.55 -31.04 -12.13
CA VAL A 63 -1.24 -30.36 -11.04
C VAL A 63 -2.61 -30.96 -10.85
N SER A 64 -3.09 -30.93 -9.60
CA SER A 64 -4.41 -31.46 -9.27
C SER A 64 -5.48 -30.88 -10.19
N LYS A 65 -6.40 -31.75 -10.63
CA LYS A 65 -7.53 -31.36 -11.47
C LYS A 65 -8.30 -30.17 -10.88
N SER A 66 -8.45 -30.12 -9.56
CA SER A 66 -9.07 -29.01 -8.82
C SER A 66 -8.40 -27.65 -9.07
N ILE A 67 -7.08 -27.56 -9.08
CA ILE A 67 -6.36 -26.30 -9.35
C ILE A 67 -6.59 -25.88 -10.81
N LYS A 68 -6.43 -26.82 -11.75
CA LYS A 68 -6.68 -26.58 -13.19
C LYS A 68 -8.11 -26.10 -13.44
N ASP A 69 -9.08 -26.74 -12.81
CA ASP A 69 -10.50 -26.41 -12.95
C ASP A 69 -10.79 -25.03 -12.36
N GLU A 70 -10.28 -24.71 -11.17
CA GLU A 70 -10.48 -23.40 -10.53
C GLU A 70 -9.87 -22.26 -11.36
N LEU A 71 -8.62 -22.41 -11.83
CA LEU A 71 -7.93 -21.41 -12.66
C LEU A 71 -8.67 -21.15 -13.99
N LYS A 72 -9.35 -22.15 -14.55
CA LYS A 72 -10.08 -22.04 -15.83
C LYS A 72 -11.52 -21.57 -15.70
N SER A 73 -12.17 -21.85 -14.57
CA SER A 73 -13.62 -21.68 -14.42
C SER A 73 -14.04 -20.50 -13.55
N SER A 74 -13.14 -19.95 -12.73
CA SER A 74 -13.45 -18.79 -11.91
C SER A 74 -13.57 -17.52 -12.74
N LYS A 75 -14.74 -16.88 -12.70
CA LYS A 75 -14.98 -15.56 -13.31
C LYS A 75 -14.19 -14.46 -12.61
N LEU A 76 -13.91 -14.65 -11.33
CA LEU A 76 -13.10 -13.73 -10.54
C LEU A 76 -11.63 -13.73 -11.02
N ILE A 77 -11.07 -14.90 -11.37
CA ILE A 77 -9.75 -15.01 -12.00
C ILE A 77 -9.78 -14.44 -13.43
N GLU A 78 -10.84 -14.72 -14.21
CA GLU A 78 -11.02 -14.17 -15.55
C GLU A 78 -11.03 -12.63 -15.54
N PHE A 79 -11.78 -12.05 -14.59
CA PHE A 79 -11.89 -10.61 -14.42
C PHE A 79 -10.54 -9.93 -14.18
N VAL A 80 -9.72 -10.45 -13.25
CA VAL A 80 -8.40 -9.85 -12.98
C VAL A 80 -7.42 -10.07 -14.14
N GLY A 81 -7.53 -11.19 -14.87
CA GLY A 81 -6.79 -11.42 -16.11
C GLY A 81 -7.08 -10.35 -17.16
N GLU A 82 -8.37 -10.00 -17.35
CA GLU A 82 -8.77 -8.92 -18.25
C GLU A 82 -8.32 -7.53 -17.76
N LEU A 83 -8.33 -7.26 -16.44
CA LEU A 83 -7.76 -6.03 -15.89
C LEU A 83 -6.25 -5.92 -16.19
N ARG A 84 -5.49 -7.01 -16.04
CA ARG A 84 -4.06 -7.06 -16.35
C ARG A 84 -3.81 -6.78 -17.82
N LYS A 85 -4.57 -7.40 -18.72
CA LYS A 85 -4.52 -7.14 -20.16
C LYS A 85 -4.73 -5.66 -20.47
N ARG A 86 -5.80 -5.07 -19.93
CA ARG A 86 -6.12 -3.64 -20.11
C ARG A 86 -5.01 -2.74 -19.60
N ALA A 87 -4.47 -3.04 -18.41
CA ALA A 87 -3.38 -2.28 -17.82
C ALA A 87 -2.14 -2.25 -18.73
N ARG A 88 -1.80 -3.38 -19.36
CA ARG A 88 -0.69 -3.49 -20.33
C ARG A 88 -0.96 -2.77 -21.63
N VAL A 89 -2.18 -2.89 -22.17
CA VAL A 89 -2.60 -2.13 -23.36
C VAL A 89 -2.48 -0.62 -23.10
N LEU A 90 -3.00 -0.15 -21.96
CA LEU A 90 -2.87 1.25 -21.54
C LEU A 90 -1.40 1.64 -21.38
N HIS A 91 -0.58 0.81 -20.73
CA HIS A 91 0.84 1.10 -20.56
C HIS A 91 1.55 1.27 -21.90
N HIS A 92 1.30 0.36 -22.85
CA HIS A 92 1.85 0.44 -24.20
C HIS A 92 1.34 1.67 -24.97
N GLN A 93 0.07 2.04 -24.82
CA GLN A 93 -0.48 3.25 -25.46
C GLN A 93 0.20 4.54 -24.96
N TYR A 94 0.49 4.62 -23.66
CA TYR A 94 1.08 5.84 -23.05
C TYR A 94 2.59 5.94 -23.21
N TYR A 95 3.31 4.82 -23.15
CA TYR A 95 4.77 4.80 -23.15
C TYR A 95 5.37 4.16 -24.40
N GLY A 96 4.56 3.69 -25.36
CA GLY A 96 5.02 3.01 -26.57
C GLY A 96 5.62 1.63 -26.29
N ASN A 97 6.40 1.12 -27.25
CA ASN A 97 7.19 -0.12 -27.17
C ASN A 97 8.34 -0.09 -26.13
N TYR A 98 8.28 0.77 -25.11
CA TYR A 98 9.26 0.75 -24.04
C TYR A 98 9.17 -0.56 -23.28
N ALA A 99 10.12 -1.47 -23.56
CA ALA A 99 10.77 -2.49 -22.74
C ALA A 99 10.10 -2.99 -21.44
N THR A 100 8.78 -3.05 -21.34
CA THR A 100 8.13 -3.99 -20.44
C THR A 100 8.36 -5.36 -21.05
N ALA A 101 8.73 -6.32 -20.21
CA ALA A 101 8.79 -7.72 -20.59
C ALA A 101 7.52 -8.22 -21.31
N ASP A 102 6.42 -7.55 -21.01
CA ASP A 102 5.08 -8.04 -21.14
C ASP A 102 4.36 -7.41 -22.33
N GLN A 103 3.96 -8.26 -23.28
CA GLN A 103 2.91 -7.94 -24.24
C GLN A 103 1.55 -8.04 -23.56
N ALA A 104 0.53 -7.41 -24.15
CA ALA A 104 -0.82 -7.41 -23.59
C ALA A 104 -1.39 -8.82 -23.34
N ASP A 105 -0.96 -9.78 -24.15
CA ASP A 105 -1.34 -11.19 -24.13
C ASP A 105 -0.31 -12.11 -23.45
N THR A 106 0.75 -11.58 -22.83
CA THR A 106 1.70 -12.41 -22.07
C THR A 106 0.93 -13.17 -20.96
N PRO A 107 1.02 -14.51 -20.91
CA PRO A 107 0.25 -15.32 -19.97
C PRO A 107 0.69 -15.11 -18.50
N ILE A 108 -0.02 -15.73 -17.56
CA ILE A 108 0.37 -15.73 -16.15
C ILE A 108 1.37 -16.87 -15.92
N PHE A 109 2.63 -16.53 -15.74
CA PHE A 109 3.65 -17.50 -15.38
C PHE A 109 3.48 -17.93 -13.93
N THR A 110 3.43 -19.23 -13.69
CA THR A 110 3.12 -19.83 -12.39
C THR A 110 4.18 -20.84 -11.99
N TYR A 111 4.80 -20.62 -10.85
CA TYR A 111 5.69 -21.58 -10.21
C TYR A 111 4.96 -22.27 -9.06
N LEU A 112 4.85 -23.60 -9.17
CA LEU A 112 4.34 -24.48 -8.12
C LEU A 112 5.52 -25.20 -7.48
N GLY A 113 6.05 -24.66 -6.39
CA GLY A 113 7.15 -25.29 -5.67
C GLY A 113 7.34 -24.73 -4.27
N GLU A 114 8.48 -25.04 -3.66
CA GLU A 114 8.78 -24.56 -2.31
C GLU A 114 8.83 -23.02 -2.25
N LYS A 115 8.58 -22.46 -1.06
CA LYS A 115 8.68 -21.02 -0.79
C LYS A 115 10.02 -20.48 -1.30
N MET A 116 9.99 -19.55 -2.25
CA MET A 116 11.17 -18.76 -2.67
C MET A 116 11.49 -17.63 -1.67
N GLY A 117 11.43 -17.95 -0.37
CA GLY A 117 11.55 -16.99 0.75
C GLY A 117 10.29 -16.16 1.03
N LEU A 118 9.12 -16.58 0.52
CA LEU A 118 7.83 -15.89 0.69
C LEU A 118 6.93 -16.58 1.73
N GLY A 119 6.07 -15.79 2.39
CA GLY A 119 5.19 -16.21 3.48
C GLY A 119 4.02 -17.13 3.09
N GLY A 120 3.74 -17.30 1.80
CA GLY A 120 2.60 -18.05 1.24
C GLY A 120 2.49 -17.80 -0.27
N PRO A 121 1.32 -18.05 -0.88
CA PRO A 121 0.99 -17.56 -2.22
C PRO A 121 1.34 -16.09 -2.36
N ALA A 122 2.02 -15.75 -3.45
CA ALA A 122 2.59 -14.42 -3.64
C ALA A 122 2.84 -14.15 -5.12
N VAL A 123 2.79 -12.87 -5.52
CA VAL A 123 3.40 -12.44 -6.78
C VAL A 123 4.75 -11.77 -6.55
N ALA A 124 5.75 -12.32 -7.23
CA ALA A 124 7.08 -11.76 -7.29
C ALA A 124 7.16 -10.76 -8.45
N SER A 125 6.91 -9.48 -8.15
CA SER A 125 7.02 -8.37 -9.11
C SER A 125 8.47 -7.86 -9.24
N GLY A 126 8.85 -7.43 -10.44
CA GLY A 126 10.21 -6.98 -10.78
C GLY A 126 11.17 -8.12 -11.13
N PHE A 127 10.66 -9.35 -11.27
CA PHE A 127 11.44 -10.51 -11.66
C PHE A 127 11.42 -10.57 -13.19
N ARG A 128 12.48 -10.12 -13.85
CA ARG A 128 12.60 -10.28 -15.30
C ARG A 128 12.82 -11.76 -15.58
N ILE A 129 11.77 -12.45 -16.01
CA ILE A 129 11.77 -13.90 -16.25
C ILE A 129 11.95 -14.15 -17.73
N LEU A 130 12.71 -15.18 -18.08
CA LEU A 130 12.77 -15.72 -19.43
C LEU A 130 12.37 -17.19 -19.41
N ILE A 131 11.42 -17.56 -20.27
CA ILE A 131 11.11 -18.96 -20.55
C ILE A 131 11.87 -19.36 -21.82
N ASN A 132 12.85 -20.25 -21.69
CA ASN A 132 13.79 -20.56 -22.78
C ASN A 132 13.12 -21.11 -24.04
N ASP A 133 12.05 -21.91 -23.90
CA ASP A 133 11.41 -22.57 -25.05
C ASP A 133 10.69 -21.60 -25.98
N ASN A 134 10.23 -20.44 -25.46
CA ASN A 134 9.42 -19.47 -26.19
C ASN A 134 10.01 -18.05 -26.18
N GLN A 135 11.18 -17.86 -25.57
CA GLN A 135 11.79 -16.55 -25.26
C GLN A 135 10.79 -15.53 -24.71
N SER A 136 9.76 -15.98 -23.99
CA SER A 136 8.72 -15.12 -23.45
C SER A 136 9.20 -14.51 -22.15
N ARG A 137 8.95 -13.20 -21.98
CA ARG A 137 9.36 -12.44 -20.79
C ARG A 137 8.13 -12.04 -19.97
N SER A 138 8.29 -11.99 -18.65
CA SER A 138 7.34 -11.36 -17.73
C SER A 138 8.11 -10.65 -16.64
N ASP A 139 7.59 -9.52 -16.13
CA ASP A 139 8.12 -8.83 -14.95
C ASP A 139 7.40 -9.28 -13.66
N SER A 140 6.43 -10.20 -13.75
CA SER A 140 5.71 -10.80 -12.63
C SER A 140 5.68 -12.33 -12.69
N LEU A 141 5.93 -12.97 -11.54
CA LEU A 141 5.81 -14.43 -11.33
C LEU A 141 4.77 -14.72 -10.26
N LEU A 142 3.74 -15.50 -10.58
CA LEU A 142 2.87 -16.08 -9.57
C LEU A 142 3.58 -17.27 -8.92
N ILE A 143 3.75 -17.23 -7.61
CA ILE A 143 4.34 -18.32 -6.83
C ILE A 143 3.23 -18.85 -5.93
N LEU A 144 2.94 -20.14 -6.06
CA LEU A 144 1.92 -20.83 -5.27
C LEU A 144 2.56 -21.88 -4.34
N PRO A 145 3.33 -21.47 -3.31
CA PRO A 145 3.90 -22.40 -2.36
C PRO A 145 2.87 -22.78 -1.28
N PRO A 146 3.01 -23.96 -0.67
CA PRO A 146 2.25 -24.27 0.54
C PRO A 146 2.59 -23.29 1.67
N MET A 147 1.58 -22.91 2.44
CA MET A 147 1.76 -22.00 3.57
C MET A 147 2.13 -22.79 4.83
N LYS A 148 3.41 -22.77 5.17
CA LYS A 148 3.93 -23.35 6.41
C LYS A 148 3.49 -22.50 7.62
N LEU A 149 2.80 -23.13 8.57
CA LEU A 149 2.38 -22.57 9.85
C LEU A 149 3.18 -23.23 10.97
N LYS A 150 3.15 -22.65 12.19
CA LYS A 150 3.86 -23.18 13.36
C LYS A 150 3.54 -24.66 13.65
N GLU A 151 2.28 -25.06 13.42
CA GLU A 151 1.77 -26.41 13.72
C GLU A 151 1.03 -27.04 12.53
N GLY A 152 1.53 -26.81 11.30
CA GLY A 152 1.00 -27.49 10.12
C GLY A 152 1.26 -26.80 8.80
N ILE A 153 0.65 -27.31 7.73
CA ILE A 153 0.75 -26.77 6.38
C ILE A 153 -0.66 -26.53 5.85
N LEU A 154 -0.92 -25.32 5.36
CA LEU A 154 -2.08 -25.02 4.51
C LEU A 154 -1.65 -25.16 3.05
N THR A 155 -2.31 -26.08 2.36
CA THR A 155 -2.10 -26.38 0.94
C THR A 155 -3.01 -25.52 0.07
N ILE A 156 -2.73 -25.47 -1.23
CA ILE A 156 -3.64 -24.84 -2.20
C ILE A 156 -5.02 -25.50 -2.17
N GLN A 157 -5.06 -26.84 -2.02
CA GLN A 157 -6.31 -27.57 -1.93
C GLN A 157 -7.15 -27.13 -0.72
N ASP A 158 -6.53 -26.90 0.44
CA ASP A 158 -7.22 -26.35 1.61
C ASP A 158 -7.91 -25.01 1.29
N PHE A 159 -7.31 -24.15 0.45
CA PHE A 159 -7.91 -22.86 0.04
C PHE A 159 -9.03 -23.01 -1.00
N ILE A 160 -8.91 -23.98 -1.93
CA ILE A 160 -9.95 -24.30 -2.91
C ILE A 160 -11.18 -24.84 -2.18
N ASP A 161 -10.98 -25.79 -1.27
CA ASP A 161 -12.06 -26.39 -0.50
C ASP A 161 -12.76 -25.35 0.42
N GLN A 162 -12.05 -24.29 0.80
CA GLN A 162 -12.60 -23.12 1.53
C GLN A 162 -13.24 -22.05 0.63
N LYS A 163 -13.33 -22.29 -0.68
CA LYS A 163 -13.80 -21.32 -1.69
C LYS A 163 -13.13 -19.95 -1.52
N TYR A 164 -11.82 -19.97 -1.31
CA TYR A 164 -11.03 -18.77 -1.00
C TYR A 164 -9.76 -18.67 -1.85
N PHE A 165 -9.40 -19.71 -2.59
CA PHE A 165 -8.24 -19.70 -3.46
C PHE A 165 -8.29 -18.58 -4.51
N SER A 166 -9.40 -18.45 -5.24
CA SER A 166 -9.56 -17.46 -6.30
C SER A 166 -9.48 -16.03 -5.75
N THR A 167 -10.10 -15.79 -4.60
CA THR A 167 -10.02 -14.51 -3.88
C THR A 167 -8.58 -14.14 -3.52
N MET A 168 -7.84 -15.07 -2.92
CA MET A 168 -6.42 -14.88 -2.60
C MET A 168 -5.59 -14.66 -3.87
N LEU A 169 -5.91 -15.37 -4.95
CA LEU A 169 -5.21 -15.21 -6.22
C LEU A 169 -5.44 -13.82 -6.83
N VAL A 170 -6.64 -13.24 -6.72
CA VAL A 170 -6.89 -11.87 -7.18
C VAL A 170 -6.04 -10.85 -6.47
N HIS A 171 -5.87 -10.97 -5.15
CA HIS A 171 -4.96 -10.11 -4.38
C HIS A 171 -3.55 -10.14 -4.99
N GLU A 172 -3.01 -11.34 -5.18
CA GLU A 172 -1.66 -11.51 -5.71
C GLU A 172 -1.55 -11.07 -7.18
N LEU A 173 -2.52 -11.39 -8.02
CA LEU A 173 -2.53 -10.95 -9.41
C LEU A 173 -2.61 -9.43 -9.54
N PHE A 174 -3.22 -8.72 -8.59
CA PHE A 174 -3.20 -7.26 -8.58
C PHE A 174 -1.80 -6.69 -8.25
N HIS A 175 -1.04 -7.33 -7.37
CA HIS A 175 0.40 -7.04 -7.21
C HIS A 175 1.17 -7.28 -8.51
N GLY A 176 0.77 -8.29 -9.29
CA GLY A 176 1.27 -8.55 -10.64
C GLY A 176 0.95 -7.42 -11.61
N ILE A 177 -0.29 -6.95 -11.63
CA ILE A 177 -0.70 -5.77 -12.42
C ILE A 177 0.20 -4.59 -12.07
N MET A 178 0.29 -4.21 -10.78
CA MET A 178 1.16 -3.13 -10.33
C MET A 178 2.62 -3.37 -10.75
N GLY A 179 3.12 -4.60 -10.64
CA GLY A 179 4.43 -5.03 -11.14
C GLY A 179 4.65 -4.67 -12.61
N ASP A 180 3.73 -5.08 -13.46
CA ASP A 180 3.79 -4.90 -14.91
C ASP A 180 3.78 -3.41 -15.29
N ILE A 181 2.99 -2.58 -14.60
CA ILE A 181 2.85 -1.15 -14.95
C ILE A 181 3.85 -0.22 -14.26
N TYR A 182 4.32 -0.54 -13.05
CA TYR A 182 5.27 0.30 -12.32
C TYR A 182 6.72 -0.07 -12.64
N GLY A 183 7.00 -1.33 -12.99
CA GLY A 183 8.34 -1.82 -13.27
C GLY A 183 9.31 -1.48 -12.13
N ASN A 184 10.41 -0.77 -12.45
CA ASN A 184 11.42 -0.36 -11.47
C ASN A 184 10.84 0.53 -10.34
N LYS A 185 9.73 1.23 -10.54
CA LYS A 185 9.08 1.99 -9.46
C LYS A 185 8.56 1.09 -8.34
N MET A 186 8.21 -0.17 -8.61
CA MET A 186 7.89 -1.13 -7.53
C MET A 186 9.11 -1.39 -6.65
N ALA A 187 10.30 -1.50 -7.24
CA ALA A 187 11.54 -1.66 -6.49
C ALA A 187 11.84 -0.40 -5.66
N GLU A 188 11.54 0.79 -6.20
CA GLU A 188 11.66 2.05 -5.46
C GLU A 188 10.71 2.10 -4.25
N MET A 189 9.43 1.74 -4.43
CA MET A 189 8.47 1.67 -3.32
C MET A 189 8.94 0.72 -2.22
N ARG A 190 9.48 -0.45 -2.59
CA ARG A 190 10.06 -1.41 -1.65
C ARG A 190 11.32 -0.87 -0.97
N ALA A 191 12.17 -0.12 -1.68
CA ALA A 191 13.36 0.49 -1.11
C ALA A 191 13.03 1.59 -0.08
N ARG A 192 11.96 2.37 -0.36
CA ARG A 192 11.45 3.44 0.51
C ARG A 192 10.62 2.91 1.69
N SER A 193 10.05 1.72 1.58
CA SER A 193 9.36 1.06 2.69
C SER A 193 10.35 0.72 3.81
N TYR A 194 9.94 1.00 5.05
CA TYR A 194 10.72 0.70 6.26
C TYR A 194 10.08 -0.43 7.09
N SER A 195 8.83 -0.82 6.78
CA SER A 195 8.14 -1.92 7.44
C SER A 195 8.76 -3.27 7.07
N ARG A 196 9.09 -4.05 8.10
CA ARG A 196 9.51 -5.46 7.96
C ARG A 196 8.40 -6.46 8.29
N VAL A 197 7.19 -5.96 8.56
CA VAL A 197 6.12 -6.74 9.22
C VAL A 197 5.09 -7.32 8.24
N GLY A 198 5.15 -6.93 6.95
CA GLY A 198 4.25 -7.43 5.90
C GLY A 198 2.77 -7.28 6.27
N HIS A 199 1.93 -8.24 5.82
CA HIS A 199 0.45 -8.31 5.91
C HIS A 199 -0.17 -8.36 7.34
N SER A 200 0.50 -7.85 8.36
CA SER A 200 -0.03 -7.79 9.71
C SER A 200 -0.98 -6.59 9.87
N ALA A 201 -2.17 -6.68 9.26
CA ALA A 201 -3.21 -5.65 9.09
C ALA A 201 -3.81 -4.99 10.37
N GLU A 202 -3.15 -5.12 11.52
CA GLU A 202 -3.51 -4.43 12.78
C GLU A 202 -2.47 -3.40 13.22
N LYS A 203 -1.37 -3.23 12.48
CA LYS A 203 -0.31 -2.29 12.82
C LYS A 203 -0.09 -1.26 11.71
N ILE A 204 0.19 -0.03 12.12
CA ILE A 204 0.74 1.02 11.27
C ILE A 204 2.00 0.44 10.60
N THR A 205 2.05 0.52 9.27
CA THR A 205 3.17 0.07 8.45
C THR A 205 4.00 1.28 8.03
N ASP A 206 3.95 1.64 6.76
CA ASP A 206 4.51 2.86 6.17
C ASP A 206 3.67 3.21 4.92
N PRO A 207 3.75 4.43 4.38
CA PRO A 207 2.83 4.88 3.34
C PRO A 207 3.00 4.14 2.00
N PHE A 208 4.16 3.48 1.78
CA PHE A 208 4.43 2.74 0.55
C PHE A 208 3.84 1.33 0.63
N LEU A 209 4.11 0.61 1.73
CA LEU A 209 3.54 -0.73 1.95
C LEU A 209 2.02 -0.66 2.11
N ALA A 210 1.52 0.31 2.89
CA ALA A 210 0.09 0.54 3.06
C ALA A 210 -0.63 0.75 1.72
N TYR A 211 0.01 1.47 0.79
CA TYR A 211 -0.54 1.70 -0.52
C TYR A 211 -0.51 0.45 -1.42
N MET A 212 0.61 -0.28 -1.48
CA MET A 212 0.71 -1.51 -2.29
C MET A 212 -0.29 -2.56 -1.85
N GLU A 213 -0.26 -2.93 -0.56
CA GLU A 213 -1.15 -3.97 -0.02
C GLU A 213 -2.59 -3.48 0.03
N GLY A 214 -2.84 -2.23 0.43
CA GLY A 214 -4.18 -1.69 0.48
C GLY A 214 -4.87 -1.65 -0.89
N MET A 215 -4.15 -1.33 -1.97
CA MET A 215 -4.70 -1.41 -3.33
C MET A 215 -5.05 -2.86 -3.71
N ALA A 216 -4.20 -3.83 -3.41
CA ALA A 216 -4.47 -5.25 -3.68
C ALA A 216 -5.66 -5.78 -2.87
N GLU A 217 -5.73 -5.45 -1.57
CA GLU A 217 -6.87 -5.80 -0.72
C GLU A 217 -8.17 -5.15 -1.20
N ALA A 218 -8.13 -3.88 -1.63
CA ALA A 218 -9.30 -3.20 -2.19
C ALA A 218 -9.88 -3.94 -3.41
N MET A 219 -8.99 -4.47 -4.25
CA MET A 219 -9.36 -5.22 -5.46
C MET A 219 -9.85 -6.62 -5.13
N GLU A 220 -9.28 -7.27 -4.10
CA GLU A 220 -9.86 -8.48 -3.52
C GLU A 220 -11.32 -8.25 -3.12
N LEU A 221 -11.59 -7.18 -2.36
CA LEU A 221 -12.94 -6.87 -1.86
C LEU A 221 -13.91 -6.51 -2.99
N ALA A 222 -13.43 -5.73 -3.95
CA ALA A 222 -14.15 -5.38 -5.16
C ALA A 222 -14.63 -6.65 -5.90
N ALA A 223 -13.70 -7.58 -6.12
CA ALA A 223 -13.99 -8.83 -6.80
C ALA A 223 -14.94 -9.72 -5.97
N GLN A 224 -14.77 -9.78 -4.65
CA GLN A 224 -15.70 -10.52 -3.78
C GLN A 224 -17.14 -10.01 -3.87
N GLU A 225 -17.36 -8.69 -3.97
CA GLU A 225 -18.70 -8.11 -4.10
C GLU A 225 -19.31 -8.35 -5.48
N MET A 226 -18.51 -8.20 -6.55
CA MET A 226 -18.97 -8.43 -7.92
C MET A 226 -19.24 -9.91 -8.22
N PHE A 227 -18.49 -10.82 -7.60
CA PHE A 227 -18.54 -12.26 -7.83
C PHE A 227 -18.92 -13.02 -6.55
N ALA A 228 -19.87 -12.48 -5.78
CA ALA A 228 -20.30 -13.04 -4.50
C ALA A 228 -20.79 -14.50 -4.56
N SER A 229 -21.15 -15.01 -5.75
CA SER A 229 -21.51 -16.42 -5.97
C SER A 229 -20.34 -17.40 -5.95
N GLU A 230 -19.11 -16.93 -6.20
CA GLU A 230 -17.89 -17.77 -6.21
C GLU A 230 -17.18 -17.80 -4.85
N VAL A 231 -17.52 -16.86 -3.96
CA VAL A 231 -16.85 -16.69 -2.67
C VAL A 231 -17.77 -17.16 -1.54
N SER A 232 -17.22 -17.92 -0.58
CA SER A 232 -18.01 -18.24 0.61
C SER A 232 -18.09 -17.06 1.57
N SER A 233 -19.31 -16.76 2.03
CA SER A 233 -19.58 -15.82 3.12
C SER A 233 -19.32 -16.40 4.51
N ARG A 234 -19.05 -17.72 4.61
CA ARG A 234 -18.71 -18.36 5.88
C ARG A 234 -17.23 -18.14 6.19
N LEU A 235 -16.93 -17.90 7.46
CA LEU A 235 -15.55 -17.82 7.94
C LEU A 235 -14.83 -19.17 7.85
N ILE A 236 -15.56 -20.29 7.88
CA ILE A 236 -15.06 -21.65 7.68
C ILE A 236 -16.10 -22.46 6.92
N ASP A 237 -15.64 -23.16 5.89
CA ASP A 237 -16.47 -24.01 5.02
C ASP A 237 -16.21 -25.51 5.17
N LEU A 238 -15.23 -25.91 5.99
CA LEU A 238 -14.84 -27.32 6.16
C LEU A 238 -14.84 -27.73 7.63
N ASP A 239 -15.65 -28.73 7.95
CA ASP A 239 -15.78 -29.27 9.31
C ASP A 239 -14.56 -30.12 9.72
N GLY A 240 -13.79 -30.66 8.76
CA GLY A 240 -12.63 -31.53 9.00
C GLY A 240 -11.29 -30.85 9.26
N LEU A 241 -11.21 -29.51 9.22
CA LEU A 241 -9.96 -28.80 9.51
C LEU A 241 -9.62 -28.86 11.01
N SER A 242 -8.32 -28.95 11.32
CA SER A 242 -7.86 -28.80 12.72
C SER A 242 -8.26 -27.44 13.28
N GLN A 243 -8.48 -27.37 14.59
CA GLN A 243 -8.89 -26.11 15.26
C GLN A 243 -7.91 -24.97 14.97
N PHE A 244 -6.61 -25.27 14.97
CA PHE A 244 -5.56 -24.32 14.60
C PHE A 244 -5.71 -23.77 13.16
N LYS A 245 -5.93 -24.65 12.16
CA LYS A 245 -6.19 -24.22 10.78
C LYS A 245 -7.47 -23.39 10.68
N LYS A 246 -8.53 -23.78 11.42
CA LYS A 246 -9.78 -23.02 11.49
C LYS A 246 -9.55 -21.62 12.06
N ASP A 247 -8.80 -21.49 13.14
CA ASP A 247 -8.54 -20.18 13.76
C ASP A 247 -7.66 -19.30 12.87
N PHE A 248 -6.70 -19.89 12.14
CA PHE A 248 -5.93 -19.17 11.13
C PHE A 248 -6.84 -18.64 10.00
N ILE A 249 -7.64 -19.50 9.37
CA ILE A 249 -8.54 -19.10 8.25
C ILE A 249 -9.58 -18.09 8.73
N LYS A 250 -10.17 -18.29 9.92
CA LYS A 250 -11.06 -17.30 10.54
C LYS A 250 -10.36 -15.97 10.72
N GLY A 251 -9.15 -15.97 11.27
CA GLY A 251 -8.35 -14.76 11.45
C GLY A 251 -8.09 -14.07 10.11
N PHE A 252 -7.69 -14.82 9.10
CA PHE A 252 -7.37 -14.32 7.76
C PHE A 252 -8.60 -13.71 7.06
N LYS A 253 -9.69 -14.48 6.90
CA LYS A 253 -10.95 -14.01 6.29
C LYS A 253 -11.56 -12.86 7.08
N LYS A 254 -11.60 -12.95 8.42
CA LYS A 254 -12.16 -11.89 9.28
C LYS A 254 -11.35 -10.60 9.19
N LYS A 255 -10.02 -10.66 9.17
CA LYS A 255 -9.18 -9.47 9.07
C LYS A 255 -9.45 -8.73 7.76
N ARG A 256 -9.40 -9.42 6.62
CA ARG A 256 -9.61 -8.81 5.30
C ARG A 256 -11.04 -8.26 5.11
N LEU A 257 -12.07 -9.00 5.51
CA LEU A 257 -13.47 -8.55 5.42
C LEU A 257 -13.83 -7.44 6.42
N VAL A 258 -13.38 -7.53 7.68
CA VAL A 258 -13.80 -6.59 8.74
C VAL A 258 -13.10 -5.25 8.61
N ILE A 259 -11.85 -5.24 8.18
CA ILE A 259 -11.04 -4.01 8.11
C ILE A 259 -11.58 -3.07 7.03
N ALA A 260 -11.90 -3.60 5.85
CA ALA A 260 -12.40 -2.76 4.76
C ALA A 260 -13.86 -2.34 4.89
N LEU A 261 -14.72 -3.20 5.46
CA LEU A 261 -16.13 -2.89 5.66
C LEU A 261 -16.37 -1.94 6.84
N LYS A 262 -15.54 -2.00 7.89
CA LYS A 262 -15.84 -1.29 9.15
C LYS A 262 -15.12 0.02 9.36
N ASN A 263 -14.15 0.41 8.50
CA ASN A 263 -13.43 1.68 8.59
C ASN A 263 -13.02 1.98 10.05
N LYS A 264 -11.91 1.36 10.50
CA LYS A 264 -11.47 1.31 11.92
C LYS A 264 -11.19 2.68 12.60
N PHE A 265 -11.56 3.81 12.02
CA PHE A 265 -11.31 5.18 12.46
C PHE A 265 -12.02 5.62 13.75
N GLY A 266 -12.42 4.71 14.64
CA GLY A 266 -13.25 5.03 15.80
C GLY A 266 -13.19 4.04 16.96
N PHE A 267 -12.23 3.10 16.92
CA PHE A 267 -12.11 2.03 17.91
C PHE A 267 -11.07 2.38 18.98
N SER A 268 -11.31 1.90 20.21
CA SER A 268 -10.32 1.87 21.28
C SER A 268 -9.03 1.18 20.84
N GLN A 269 -7.90 1.47 21.50
CA GLN A 269 -6.58 0.89 21.19
C GLN A 269 -6.57 -0.66 21.11
N ASP A 270 -7.52 -1.34 21.77
CA ASP A 270 -7.68 -2.80 21.73
C ASP A 270 -8.56 -3.31 20.57
N GLY A 271 -9.08 -2.41 19.72
CA GLY A 271 -9.92 -2.69 18.56
C GLY A 271 -11.34 -3.18 18.87
N LYS A 272 -11.78 -3.17 20.14
CA LYS A 272 -13.01 -3.87 20.59
C LYS A 272 -14.20 -2.96 20.86
N LYS A 273 -14.00 -1.68 21.15
CA LYS A 273 -15.10 -0.74 21.48
C LYS A 273 -15.01 0.51 20.62
N LEU A 274 -16.15 0.96 20.09
CA LEU A 274 -16.24 2.27 19.44
C LEU A 274 -16.37 3.36 20.52
N ASP A 275 -15.30 4.14 20.72
CA ASP A 275 -15.21 5.27 21.64
C ASP A 275 -15.21 6.63 20.93
N GLY A 276 -15.12 6.64 19.60
CA GLY A 276 -15.14 7.85 18.78
C GLY A 276 -13.80 8.57 18.69
N VAL A 277 -12.72 7.97 19.21
CA VAL A 277 -11.35 8.44 19.00
C VAL A 277 -10.93 8.07 17.58
N ILE A 278 -10.46 9.05 16.82
CA ILE A 278 -9.92 8.82 15.48
C ILE A 278 -8.40 8.81 15.53
N ASP A 279 -7.77 7.91 14.77
CA ASP A 279 -6.32 7.88 14.61
C ASP A 279 -5.82 9.13 13.88
N SER A 280 -4.53 9.44 13.99
CA SER A 280 -3.93 10.57 13.27
C SER A 280 -3.95 10.34 11.75
N ALA A 281 -3.89 11.42 10.95
CA ALA A 281 -3.87 11.31 9.49
C ALA A 281 -2.76 10.38 8.96
N GLU A 282 -1.61 10.40 9.63
CA GLU A 282 -0.45 9.60 9.30
C GLU A 282 -0.69 8.12 9.61
N ASP A 283 -1.15 7.81 10.82
CA ASP A 283 -1.47 6.43 11.22
C ASP A 283 -2.53 5.82 10.30
N GLN A 284 -3.54 6.62 9.93
CA GLN A 284 -4.57 6.23 8.99
C GLN A 284 -3.96 5.86 7.63
N LEU A 285 -3.19 6.76 6.98
CA LEU A 285 -2.68 6.50 5.64
C LEU A 285 -1.46 5.55 5.60
N ASN A 286 -0.89 5.21 6.74
CA ASN A 286 0.15 4.19 6.88
C ASN A 286 -0.43 2.81 7.24
N THR A 287 -1.75 2.64 7.22
CA THR A 287 -2.42 1.37 7.51
C THR A 287 -3.02 0.76 6.24
N GLU A 288 -2.54 -0.44 5.85
CA GLU A 288 -2.97 -1.20 4.65
C GLU A 288 -4.50 -1.26 4.52
N GLY A 289 -5.15 -1.66 5.61
CA GLY A 289 -6.59 -1.78 5.71
C GLY A 289 -7.39 -0.50 5.51
N VAL A 290 -6.83 0.63 5.92
CA VAL A 290 -7.43 1.95 5.71
C VAL A 290 -7.35 2.29 4.24
N ILE A 291 -6.18 2.13 3.63
CA ILE A 291 -6.00 2.32 2.19
C ILE A 291 -6.96 1.41 1.41
N ALA A 292 -7.09 0.14 1.80
CA ALA A 292 -8.02 -0.79 1.18
C ALA A 292 -9.47 -0.26 1.18
N SER A 293 -9.95 0.23 2.32
CA SER A 293 -11.30 0.81 2.40
C SER A 293 -11.45 2.07 1.53
N LEU A 294 -10.44 2.95 1.53
CA LEU A 294 -10.46 4.19 0.74
C LEU A 294 -10.48 3.90 -0.76
N CYS A 295 -9.63 2.99 -1.24
CA CYS A 295 -9.59 2.52 -2.62
C CYS A 295 -10.89 1.86 -3.05
N TYR A 296 -11.41 0.94 -2.23
CA TYR A 296 -12.69 0.27 -2.50
C TYR A 296 -13.85 1.28 -2.60
N ARG A 297 -13.84 2.34 -1.78
CA ARG A 297 -14.84 3.41 -1.87
C ARG A 297 -14.71 4.24 -3.14
N VAL A 298 -13.51 4.47 -3.65
CA VAL A 298 -13.34 5.06 -4.99
C VAL A 298 -13.97 4.14 -6.04
N LEU A 299 -13.73 2.83 -5.98
CA LEU A 299 -14.28 1.88 -6.95
C LEU A 299 -15.82 1.78 -6.93
N PHE A 300 -16.47 1.80 -5.76
CA PHE A 300 -17.90 1.47 -5.65
C PHE A 300 -18.81 2.52 -5.02
N LYS A 301 -18.26 3.45 -4.23
CA LYS A 301 -19.08 4.34 -3.37
C LYS A 301 -18.97 5.82 -3.76
N SER A 302 -18.08 6.18 -4.68
CA SER A 302 -17.79 7.56 -5.03
C SER A 302 -18.59 8.09 -6.23
N ASN A 303 -19.59 7.37 -6.73
CA ASN A 303 -20.35 7.71 -7.96
C ASN A 303 -19.46 7.99 -9.18
N VAL A 304 -18.25 7.44 -9.20
CA VAL A 304 -17.31 7.54 -10.33
C VAL A 304 -17.72 6.52 -11.38
N GLU A 305 -17.98 6.99 -12.59
CA GLU A 305 -18.20 6.14 -13.76
C GLU A 305 -16.88 5.51 -14.22
N ASP A 306 -16.94 4.26 -14.70
CA ASP A 306 -15.79 3.50 -15.20
C ASP A 306 -14.59 3.49 -14.22
N SER A 307 -14.90 3.38 -12.92
CA SER A 307 -13.95 3.55 -11.82
C SER A 307 -12.71 2.65 -11.94
N PHE A 308 -12.86 1.40 -12.38
CA PHE A 308 -11.72 0.48 -12.60
C PHE A 308 -10.77 1.00 -13.68
N ASP A 309 -11.30 1.46 -14.81
CA ASP A 309 -10.47 1.94 -15.93
C ASP A 309 -9.78 3.25 -15.53
N LYS A 310 -10.45 4.15 -14.81
CA LYS A 310 -9.85 5.38 -14.27
C LYS A 310 -8.76 5.10 -13.23
N VAL A 311 -8.95 4.10 -12.36
CA VAL A 311 -7.92 3.65 -11.42
C VAL A 311 -6.71 3.11 -12.19
N LEU A 312 -6.90 2.20 -13.15
CA LEU A 312 -5.80 1.67 -13.97
C LEU A 312 -5.08 2.79 -14.73
N GLN A 313 -5.80 3.73 -15.33
CA GLN A 313 -5.22 4.87 -16.03
C GLN A 313 -4.41 5.75 -15.08
N THR A 314 -4.88 6.00 -13.86
CA THR A 314 -4.11 6.73 -12.84
C THR A 314 -2.81 6.01 -12.51
N LEU A 315 -2.87 4.70 -12.27
CA LEU A 315 -1.72 3.87 -11.97
C LEU A 315 -0.71 3.87 -13.11
N VAL A 316 -1.17 3.73 -14.36
CA VAL A 316 -0.31 3.72 -15.56
C VAL A 316 0.32 5.08 -15.81
N VAL A 317 -0.49 6.15 -15.85
CA VAL A 317 -0.06 7.49 -16.31
C VAL A 317 0.76 8.21 -15.25
N LYS A 318 0.38 8.11 -13.97
CA LYS A 318 0.98 8.91 -12.90
C LYS A 318 1.94 8.09 -12.03
N LYS A 319 1.78 6.76 -11.99
CA LYS A 319 2.57 5.83 -11.17
C LYS A 319 2.81 6.36 -9.73
N PRO A 320 1.73 6.71 -8.99
CA PRO A 320 1.85 7.24 -7.63
C PRO A 320 2.51 6.23 -6.68
N LEU A 321 3.39 6.70 -5.79
CA LEU A 321 4.13 5.85 -4.86
C LEU A 321 3.45 5.66 -3.50
N ASN A 322 2.40 6.44 -3.22
CA ASN A 322 1.61 6.34 -1.99
C ASN A 322 0.17 6.78 -2.25
N PHE A 323 -0.72 6.53 -1.29
CA PHE A 323 -2.15 6.77 -1.48
C PHE A 323 -2.51 8.25 -1.65
N MET A 324 -1.83 9.16 -0.94
CA MET A 324 -2.07 10.59 -1.09
C MET A 324 -1.73 11.08 -2.50
N SER A 325 -0.59 10.61 -3.03
CA SER A 325 -0.17 10.89 -4.42
C SER A 325 -1.16 10.30 -5.42
N PHE A 326 -1.74 9.13 -5.13
CA PHE A 326 -2.78 8.53 -5.95
C PHE A 326 -4.04 9.39 -6.00
N ILE A 327 -4.57 9.85 -4.86
CA ILE A 327 -5.76 10.71 -4.83
C ILE A 327 -5.52 12.02 -5.60
N LYS A 328 -4.38 12.68 -5.37
CA LYS A 328 -4.00 13.91 -6.09
C LYS A 328 -3.91 13.68 -7.60
N SER A 329 -3.26 12.59 -8.01
CA SER A 329 -3.12 12.18 -9.40
C SER A 329 -4.47 11.84 -10.06
N PHE A 330 -5.36 11.17 -9.32
CA PHE A 330 -6.68 10.79 -9.81
C PHE A 330 -7.52 12.03 -10.11
N VAL A 331 -7.61 12.98 -9.18
CA VAL A 331 -8.42 14.19 -9.38
C VAL A 331 -7.81 15.16 -10.39
N GLU A 332 -6.50 15.06 -10.63
CA GLU A 332 -5.83 15.79 -11.71
C GLU A 332 -6.21 15.22 -13.08
N LEU A 333 -6.24 13.89 -13.22
CA LEU A 333 -6.62 13.23 -14.48
C LEU A 333 -8.12 13.28 -14.75
N PHE A 334 -8.95 13.25 -13.71
CA PHE A 334 -10.41 13.19 -13.79
C PHE A 334 -11.04 14.33 -12.98
N PRO A 335 -10.90 15.59 -13.45
CA PRO A 335 -11.42 16.75 -12.74
C PRO A 335 -12.94 16.73 -12.58
N GLU A 336 -13.67 16.02 -13.45
CA GLU A 336 -15.11 15.80 -13.35
C GLU A 336 -15.50 15.02 -12.08
N ASP A 337 -14.64 14.13 -11.60
CA ASP A 337 -14.87 13.30 -10.41
C ASP A 337 -14.32 13.93 -9.13
N LYS A 338 -13.58 15.05 -9.24
CA LYS A 338 -12.90 15.71 -8.11
C LYS A 338 -13.84 15.87 -6.91
N SER A 339 -15.04 16.40 -7.14
CA SER A 339 -16.00 16.66 -6.07
C SER A 339 -16.37 15.41 -5.27
N SER A 340 -16.63 14.30 -5.97
CA SER A 340 -17.09 13.05 -5.37
C SER A 340 -15.96 12.29 -4.69
N VAL A 341 -14.79 12.20 -5.33
CA VAL A 341 -13.61 11.52 -4.78
C VAL A 341 -13.08 12.25 -3.54
N ILE A 342 -12.96 13.58 -3.60
CA ILE A 342 -12.53 14.39 -2.45
C ILE A 342 -13.51 14.27 -1.29
N ARG A 343 -14.82 14.32 -1.56
CA ARG A 343 -15.84 14.14 -0.51
C ARG A 343 -15.68 12.77 0.15
N GLN A 344 -15.61 11.71 -0.66
CA GLN A 344 -15.51 10.35 -0.14
C GLN A 344 -14.23 10.18 0.68
N PHE A 345 -13.10 10.71 0.23
CA PHE A 345 -11.84 10.67 0.96
C PHE A 345 -11.92 11.40 2.31
N LEU A 346 -12.40 12.65 2.33
CA LEU A 346 -12.50 13.45 3.55
C LEU A 346 -13.51 12.87 4.55
N GLU A 347 -14.66 12.39 4.08
CA GLU A 347 -15.64 11.75 4.96
C GLU A 347 -15.12 10.45 5.55
N SER A 348 -14.36 9.67 4.78
CA SER A 348 -13.79 8.40 5.23
C SER A 348 -12.68 8.60 6.25
N THR A 349 -11.82 9.59 6.05
CA THR A 349 -10.74 9.94 7.01
C THR A 349 -11.23 10.81 8.16
N HIS A 350 -12.54 11.05 8.25
CA HIS A 350 -13.16 11.97 9.20
C HIS A 350 -12.45 13.33 9.24
N TYR A 351 -11.99 13.83 8.08
CA TYR A 351 -11.31 15.12 7.93
C TYR A 351 -10.00 15.23 8.74
N ALA A 352 -9.48 14.12 9.29
CA ALA A 352 -8.22 14.09 10.04
C ALA A 352 -7.04 14.56 9.19
N THR A 353 -7.12 14.39 7.87
CA THR A 353 -6.08 14.74 6.89
C THR A 353 -5.96 16.25 6.63
N VAL A 354 -6.97 17.04 7.00
CA VAL A 354 -7.02 18.48 6.70
C VAL A 354 -7.04 19.38 7.93
N SER A 355 -7.44 18.88 9.10
CA SER A 355 -7.50 19.67 10.33
C SER A 355 -7.28 18.83 11.59
N SER A 356 -6.53 19.40 12.55
CA SER A 356 -6.29 18.82 13.88
C SER A 356 -7.54 18.85 14.79
N ASP A 357 -8.49 19.75 14.52
CA ASP A 357 -9.76 19.84 15.27
C ASP A 357 -10.71 18.67 14.98
N ALA A 358 -10.51 17.97 13.87
CA ALA A 358 -11.40 16.93 13.38
C ALA A 358 -11.63 15.82 14.41
N ALA A 359 -10.56 15.37 15.09
CA ALA A 359 -10.61 14.30 16.09
C ALA A 359 -11.53 14.66 17.27
N ARG A 360 -11.32 15.85 17.84
CA ARG A 360 -12.11 16.34 18.97
C ARG A 360 -13.58 16.52 18.58
N LEU A 361 -13.85 17.16 17.44
CA LEU A 361 -15.22 17.44 16.99
C LEU A 361 -16.00 16.16 16.67
N TYR A 362 -15.35 15.20 16.00
CA TYR A 362 -15.96 13.90 15.71
C TYR A 362 -16.24 13.11 16.99
N GLN A 363 -15.30 13.08 17.93
CA GLN A 363 -15.47 12.38 19.19
C GLN A 363 -16.67 12.94 19.99
N SER A 364 -16.79 14.27 20.10
CA SER A 364 -17.94 14.91 20.74
C SER A 364 -19.26 14.52 20.06
N TYR A 365 -19.32 14.61 18.72
CA TYR A 365 -20.47 14.19 17.94
C TYR A 365 -20.85 12.71 18.16
N TYR A 366 -19.86 11.83 18.20
CA TYR A 366 -20.06 10.39 18.38
C TYR A 366 -20.57 10.07 19.79
N LEU A 367 -19.92 10.59 20.84
CA LEU A 367 -20.27 10.32 22.23
C LEU A 367 -21.67 10.84 22.57
N ASP A 368 -22.03 12.05 22.13
CA ASP A 368 -23.37 12.60 22.33
C ASP A 368 -24.45 11.73 21.66
N LYS A 369 -24.20 11.27 20.43
CA LYS A 369 -25.14 10.38 19.72
C LYS A 369 -25.27 9.02 20.38
N LYS A 370 -24.16 8.46 20.86
CA LYS A 370 -24.14 7.18 21.58
C LYS A 370 -24.94 7.28 22.87
N GLU A 371 -24.75 8.36 23.62
CA GLU A 371 -25.47 8.60 24.87
C GLU A 371 -26.96 8.83 24.62
N TYR A 372 -27.33 9.66 23.65
CA TYR A 372 -28.74 9.85 23.29
C TYR A 372 -29.43 8.55 22.83
N LYS A 373 -28.73 7.66 22.12
CA LYS A 373 -29.28 6.34 21.77
C LYS A 373 -29.60 5.51 23.01
N LYS A 374 -28.80 5.64 24.08
CA LYS A 374 -28.93 4.92 25.33
C LYS A 374 -30.00 5.52 26.25
N THR A 375 -29.97 6.82 26.49
CA THR A 375 -30.79 7.50 27.51
C THR A 375 -31.97 8.28 26.96
N LYS A 376 -31.94 8.67 25.68
CA LYS A 376 -32.94 9.57 25.04
C LYS A 376 -33.02 10.98 25.63
N ASP A 377 -32.22 11.32 26.64
CA ASP A 377 -32.30 12.60 27.35
C ASP A 377 -31.34 13.67 26.82
N ASN A 378 -30.30 13.28 26.08
CA ASN A 378 -29.26 14.21 25.62
C ASN A 378 -29.56 14.93 24.28
N LYS A 379 -30.82 15.28 24.01
CA LYS A 379 -31.25 15.82 22.70
C LYS A 379 -30.58 17.17 22.35
N LYS A 380 -30.35 18.03 23.34
CA LYS A 380 -29.74 19.36 23.14
C LYS A 380 -28.27 19.25 22.75
N ALA A 381 -27.47 18.43 23.44
CA ALA A 381 -26.06 18.25 23.09
C ALA A 381 -25.91 17.61 21.72
N VAL A 382 -26.69 16.57 21.40
CA VAL A 382 -26.69 15.96 20.05
C VAL A 382 -26.95 16.98 18.96
N LYS A 383 -27.91 17.90 19.14
CA LYS A 383 -28.18 18.95 18.16
C LYS A 383 -26.99 19.89 17.99
N LEU A 384 -26.36 20.29 19.10
CA LEU A 384 -25.19 21.16 19.11
C LEU A 384 -23.99 20.50 18.40
N SER A 385 -23.59 19.30 18.82
CA SER A 385 -22.44 18.59 18.26
C SER A 385 -22.67 18.13 16.82
N THR A 386 -23.91 17.77 16.46
CA THR A 386 -24.26 17.49 15.05
C THR A 386 -24.15 18.73 14.17
N SER A 387 -24.59 19.91 14.63
CA SER A 387 -24.42 21.15 13.87
C SER A 387 -22.94 21.50 13.73
N ALA A 388 -22.20 21.52 14.85
CA ALA A 388 -20.77 21.84 14.84
C ALA A 388 -19.98 20.92 13.90
N TRP A 389 -20.25 19.60 13.94
CA TRP A 389 -19.62 18.65 13.02
C TRP A 389 -20.03 18.87 11.56
N LYS A 390 -21.30 19.16 11.30
CA LYS A 390 -21.78 19.42 9.93
C LYS A 390 -21.15 20.69 9.35
N ASP A 391 -21.15 21.78 10.11
CA ASP A 391 -20.64 23.08 9.67
C ASP A 391 -19.13 23.03 9.46
N PHE A 392 -18.41 22.35 10.36
CA PHE A 392 -16.98 22.06 10.21
C PHE A 392 -16.67 21.29 8.91
N ARG A 393 -17.35 20.17 8.68
CA ARG A 393 -17.14 19.34 7.47
C ARG A 393 -17.39 20.12 6.19
N LEU A 394 -18.49 20.86 6.13
CA LEU A 394 -18.83 21.68 4.95
C LEU A 394 -17.77 22.75 4.69
N THR A 395 -17.31 23.43 5.75
CA THR A 395 -16.26 24.44 5.65
C THR A 395 -14.96 23.84 5.13
N MET A 396 -14.49 22.76 5.73
CA MET A 396 -13.24 22.10 5.30
C MET A 396 -13.34 21.56 3.88
N TYR A 397 -14.46 20.93 3.52
CA TYR A 397 -14.68 20.40 2.18
C TYR A 397 -14.62 21.49 1.10
N ASN A 398 -15.30 22.62 1.32
CA ASN A 398 -15.28 23.72 0.36
C ASN A 398 -13.87 24.28 0.18
N LYS A 399 -13.13 24.48 1.28
CA LYS A 399 -11.73 24.93 1.24
C LYS A 399 -10.79 23.97 0.49
N VAL A 400 -11.05 22.67 0.58
CA VAL A 400 -10.26 21.68 -0.18
C VAL A 400 -10.64 21.71 -1.67
N LEU A 401 -11.92 21.86 -1.99
CA LEU A 401 -12.39 21.90 -3.37
C LEU A 401 -11.89 23.14 -4.14
N ASP A 402 -11.93 24.31 -3.51
CA ASP A 402 -11.46 25.57 -4.09
C ASP A 402 -9.93 25.73 -4.06
N GLY A 403 -9.23 24.83 -3.36
CA GLY A 403 -7.76 24.80 -3.29
C GLY A 403 -7.16 25.72 -2.22
N THR A 404 -7.98 26.40 -1.42
CA THR A 404 -7.49 27.22 -0.29
C THR A 404 -6.93 26.39 0.86
N LEU A 405 -7.24 25.08 0.90
CA LEU A 405 -6.71 24.13 1.86
C LEU A 405 -6.24 22.87 1.15
N ALA A 406 -5.00 22.45 1.40
CA ALA A 406 -4.48 21.19 0.88
C ALA A 406 -5.21 20.00 1.51
N ILE A 407 -5.47 18.96 0.72
CA ILE A 407 -6.12 17.72 1.19
C ILE A 407 -5.25 16.95 2.23
N ASP A 408 -3.96 17.25 2.28
CA ASP A 408 -2.97 16.72 3.21
C ASP A 408 -2.45 17.78 4.20
N ASN A 409 -3.23 18.83 4.45
CA ASN A 409 -2.82 19.95 5.31
C ASN A 409 -2.44 19.54 6.75
N ASN A 410 -3.03 18.47 7.29
CA ASN A 410 -2.75 18.03 8.66
C ASN A 410 -1.71 16.89 8.76
N PHE A 411 -1.04 16.51 7.66
CA PHE A 411 0.07 15.56 7.74
C PHE A 411 1.20 16.13 8.59
N LYS A 412 1.82 15.29 9.43
CA LYS A 412 3.11 15.64 10.03
C LYS A 412 4.14 15.54 8.91
N LYS A 413 4.69 16.69 8.51
CA LYS A 413 5.94 16.70 7.76
C LYS A 413 7.03 16.78 8.83
N PRO A 414 7.72 15.69 9.15
CA PRO A 414 8.79 15.76 10.15
C PRO A 414 9.85 16.73 9.62
N PHE A 415 10.34 17.63 10.47
CA PHE A 415 11.46 18.50 10.12
C PHE A 415 12.71 17.87 10.72
N MET A 416 13.26 16.92 9.97
CA MET A 416 14.37 16.10 10.43
C MET A 416 15.69 16.83 10.26
N VAL A 417 16.47 16.99 11.31
CA VAL A 417 17.86 17.46 11.23
C VAL A 417 18.79 16.33 11.62
N THR A 418 19.91 16.20 10.91
CA THR A 418 20.95 15.26 11.28
C THR A 418 22.33 15.87 11.03
N ASP A 419 23.27 15.56 11.91
CA ASP A 419 24.65 16.01 11.77
C ASP A 419 25.46 15.08 10.85
N GLU A 420 26.60 15.58 10.38
CA GLU A 420 27.46 14.88 9.43
C GLU A 420 28.03 13.56 9.98
N MET A 421 28.16 13.44 11.31
CA MET A 421 28.67 12.27 12.01
C MET A 421 27.55 11.32 12.49
N LEU A 422 26.28 11.68 12.28
CA LEU A 422 25.08 10.94 12.67
C LEU A 422 24.96 10.70 14.19
N PHE A 423 25.56 11.55 15.01
CA PHE A 423 25.36 11.54 16.47
C PHE A 423 23.96 12.00 16.86
N TYR A 424 23.39 12.93 16.09
CA TYR A 424 22.06 13.47 16.27
C TYR A 424 21.22 13.24 15.03
N THR A 425 20.04 12.65 15.21
CA THR A 425 18.96 12.60 14.22
C THR A 425 17.67 12.94 14.94
N LEU A 426 17.12 14.13 14.69
CA LEU A 426 16.07 14.73 15.50
C LEU A 426 14.93 15.20 14.60
N ASP A 427 13.68 15.05 15.04
CA ASP A 427 12.53 15.75 14.43
C ASP A 427 12.21 16.97 15.28
N LEU A 428 12.45 18.17 14.77
CA LEU A 428 12.17 19.41 15.52
C LEU A 428 10.69 19.52 15.94
N ASN A 429 9.78 18.84 15.22
CA ASN A 429 8.35 18.84 15.53
C ASN A 429 7.95 17.86 16.66
N SER A 430 8.84 16.97 17.11
CA SER A 430 8.52 16.00 18.17
C SER A 430 9.61 15.73 19.21
N SER A 431 10.83 16.21 18.98
CA SER A 431 11.95 16.05 19.91
C SER A 431 11.68 16.72 21.25
N ARG A 432 12.20 16.09 22.31
CA ARG A 432 12.06 16.58 23.69
C ARG A 432 12.95 17.80 23.92
N SER A 433 12.61 18.62 24.91
CA SER A 433 13.34 19.86 25.18
C SER A 433 14.81 19.63 25.56
N ASP A 434 15.13 18.52 26.22
CA ASP A 434 16.50 18.10 26.54
C ASP A 434 17.29 17.73 25.28
N GLU A 435 16.70 16.94 24.37
CA GLU A 435 17.33 16.58 23.09
C GLU A 435 17.57 17.80 22.20
N LEU A 436 16.62 18.73 22.18
CA LEU A 436 16.79 20.00 21.48
C LEU A 436 17.90 20.84 22.12
N TYR A 437 17.95 20.89 23.46
CA TYR A 437 18.99 21.64 24.16
C TYR A 437 20.39 21.11 23.82
N ASP A 438 20.61 19.80 23.96
CA ASP A 438 21.90 19.18 23.66
C ASP A 438 22.33 19.45 22.21
N PHE A 439 21.40 19.37 21.26
CA PHE A 439 21.68 19.67 19.86
C PHE A 439 22.00 21.15 19.62
N PHE A 440 21.19 22.07 20.15
CA PHE A 440 21.41 23.49 19.92
C PHE A 440 22.67 23.99 20.64
N ASP A 441 22.98 23.46 21.83
CA ASP A 441 24.21 23.78 22.56
C ASP A 441 25.45 23.30 21.80
N GLU A 442 25.46 22.05 21.34
CA GLU A 442 26.60 21.48 20.61
C GLU A 442 26.87 22.23 19.29
N TYR A 443 25.84 22.50 18.49
CA TYR A 443 26.01 22.99 17.11
C TYR A 443 25.87 24.51 16.94
N PHE A 444 25.38 25.23 17.94
CA PHE A 444 25.09 26.66 17.82
C PHE A 444 25.72 27.51 18.92
N SER A 445 26.33 26.94 19.97
CA SER A 445 26.97 27.70 21.07
C SER A 445 28.11 28.61 20.60
N GLU A 446 28.79 28.29 19.49
CA GLU A 446 29.85 29.13 18.93
C GLU A 446 29.33 30.47 18.36
N PHE A 447 28.05 30.56 18.01
CA PHE A 447 27.48 31.74 17.35
C PHE A 447 26.09 32.15 17.85
N SER A 448 25.58 31.50 18.91
CA SER A 448 24.35 31.84 19.63
C SER A 448 24.62 31.78 21.13
N SER A 449 24.13 32.77 21.87
CA SER A 449 24.20 32.76 23.33
C SER A 449 23.25 31.69 23.92
N GLU A 450 23.55 31.23 25.13
CA GLU A 450 22.68 30.31 25.89
C GLU A 450 21.23 30.82 25.99
N ASN A 451 21.06 32.14 26.18
CA ASN A 451 19.75 32.79 26.19
C ASN A 451 19.02 32.72 24.84
N GLU A 452 19.73 32.76 23.71
CA GLU A 452 19.14 32.63 22.37
C GLU A 452 18.74 31.18 22.11
N ILE A 453 19.59 30.22 22.46
CA ILE A 453 19.29 28.79 22.38
C ILE A 453 18.04 28.47 23.21
N GLN A 454 17.95 28.98 24.44
CA GLN A 454 16.78 28.77 25.29
C GLN A 454 15.51 29.36 24.67
N LYS A 455 15.58 30.54 24.04
CA LYS A 455 14.44 31.15 23.33
C LYS A 455 13.98 30.30 22.14
N ILE A 456 14.92 29.74 21.39
CA ILE A 456 14.61 28.83 20.27
C ILE A 456 13.85 27.61 20.79
N ILE A 457 14.36 26.93 21.81
CA ILE A 457 13.75 25.73 22.39
C ILE A 457 12.37 26.03 22.97
N VAL A 458 12.21 27.16 23.68
CA VAL A 458 10.91 27.61 24.19
C VAL A 458 9.92 27.89 23.05
N THR A 459 10.39 28.47 21.95
CA THR A 459 9.57 28.75 20.77
C THR A 459 9.09 27.46 20.11
N ILE A 460 10.01 26.51 19.86
CA ILE A 460 9.69 25.18 19.32
C ILE A 460 8.71 24.46 20.26
N GLY A 461 8.98 24.43 21.57
CA GLY A 461 8.10 23.79 22.55
C GLY A 461 6.71 24.43 22.64
N ARG A 462 6.59 25.76 22.44
CA ARG A 462 5.31 26.45 22.33
C ARG A 462 4.56 26.05 21.05
N MET A 463 5.24 26.00 19.92
CA MET A 463 4.66 25.56 18.64
C MET A 463 4.12 24.13 18.76
N GLN A 464 4.94 23.21 19.29
CA GLN A 464 4.55 21.81 19.54
C GLN A 464 3.28 21.73 20.40
N LYS A 465 3.21 22.49 21.51
CA LYS A 465 2.02 22.54 22.39
C LYS A 465 0.78 23.11 21.70
N GLN A 466 0.96 24.01 20.74
CA GLN A 466 -0.12 24.61 19.95
C GLN A 466 -0.48 23.76 18.72
N GLY A 467 0.22 22.64 18.48
CA GLY A 467 0.05 21.82 17.28
C GLY A 467 0.52 22.50 16.00
N GLN A 468 1.27 23.60 16.11
CA GLN A 468 1.97 24.24 15.00
C GLN A 468 3.19 23.39 14.62
N LYS A 469 3.55 23.40 13.34
CA LYS A 469 4.63 22.57 12.80
C LYS A 469 5.59 23.44 12.01
N ILE A 470 6.88 23.14 12.14
CA ILE A 470 7.93 23.64 11.27
C ILE A 470 7.83 22.86 9.97
N ILE A 471 7.42 23.54 8.89
CA ILE A 471 7.27 22.94 7.56
C ILE A 471 8.48 23.30 6.69
N ASP A 472 9.00 24.50 6.90
CA ASP A 472 10.20 25.09 6.32
C ASP A 472 10.82 26.05 7.34
N MET A 473 12.02 26.56 7.06
CA MET A 473 12.70 27.49 7.95
C MET A 473 11.98 28.83 8.07
N ASP A 474 11.26 29.25 7.02
CA ASP A 474 10.51 30.52 7.00
C ASP A 474 9.32 30.53 7.97
N SER A 475 8.92 29.36 8.48
CA SER A 475 7.81 29.21 9.42
C SER A 475 8.11 29.61 10.87
N VAL A 476 9.37 29.92 11.21
CA VAL A 476 9.79 30.35 12.54
C VAL A 476 10.76 31.53 12.44
N GLU A 477 10.57 32.57 13.26
CA GLU A 477 11.53 33.67 13.36
C GLU A 477 12.81 33.21 14.09
N PHE A 478 13.77 32.67 13.33
CA PHE A 478 15.11 32.36 13.80
C PHE A 478 16.10 33.44 13.34
N SER A 479 17.32 33.40 13.88
CA SER A 479 18.39 34.21 13.28
C SER A 479 18.81 33.57 11.96
N GLN A 480 19.18 34.38 10.97
CA GLN A 480 19.58 33.89 9.65
C GLN A 480 20.64 32.78 9.72
N LYS A 481 21.62 32.90 10.64
CA LYS A 481 22.66 31.88 10.84
C LYS A 481 22.09 30.54 11.34
N VAL A 482 21.09 30.59 12.22
CA VAL A 482 20.42 29.38 12.73
C VAL A 482 19.63 28.71 11.61
N GLU A 483 18.90 29.49 10.81
CA GLU A 483 18.14 28.99 9.66
C GLU A 483 19.04 28.32 8.62
N GLU A 484 20.14 28.97 8.23
CA GLU A 484 21.10 28.43 7.27
C GLU A 484 21.72 27.12 7.77
N SER A 485 22.08 27.06 9.06
CA SER A 485 22.63 25.84 9.67
C SER A 485 21.59 24.71 9.74
N LEU A 486 20.37 24.97 10.23
CA LEU A 486 19.30 23.97 10.28
C LEU A 486 18.91 23.48 8.88
N ALA A 487 18.87 24.38 7.89
CA ALA A 487 18.64 24.02 6.49
C ALA A 487 19.73 23.08 5.96
N LYS A 488 21.01 23.35 6.30
CA LYS A 488 22.13 22.45 5.95
C LYS A 488 21.97 21.06 6.57
N HIS A 489 21.64 20.98 7.86
CA HIS A 489 21.42 19.71 8.56
C HIS A 489 20.21 18.94 8.02
N HIS A 490 19.13 19.65 7.68
CA HIS A 490 17.95 19.06 7.06
C HIS A 490 18.24 18.52 5.66
N GLN A 491 18.95 19.30 4.84
CA GLN A 491 19.36 18.85 3.50
C GLN A 491 20.32 17.65 3.57
N PHE A 492 21.22 17.64 4.54
CA PHE A 492 22.09 16.49 4.79
C PHE A 492 21.28 15.24 5.16
N TYR A 493 20.29 15.35 6.05
CA TYR A 493 19.35 14.25 6.36
C TYR A 493 18.65 13.72 5.11
N ILE A 494 18.08 14.60 4.28
CA ILE A 494 17.41 14.22 3.03
C ILE A 494 18.37 13.44 2.12
N ASN A 495 19.59 13.97 1.93
CA ASN A 495 20.60 13.34 1.08
C ASN A 495 21.02 11.96 1.60
N GLN A 496 21.18 11.79 2.92
CA GLN A 496 21.49 10.50 3.54
C GLN A 496 20.35 9.50 3.33
N LYS A 497 19.10 9.90 3.55
CA LYS A 497 17.93 9.03 3.32
C LYS A 497 17.78 8.63 1.86
N GLU A 498 18.00 9.55 0.93
CA GLU A 498 17.98 9.19 -0.48
C GLU A 498 19.15 8.24 -0.83
N LYS A 499 20.34 8.44 -0.28
CA LYS A 499 21.47 7.52 -0.46
C LYS A 499 21.18 6.11 0.09
N GLU A 500 20.53 6.00 1.25
CA GLU A 500 20.04 4.72 1.79
C GLU A 500 19.06 4.05 0.83
N VAL A 501 18.07 4.80 0.32
CA VAL A 501 17.07 4.32 -0.64
C VAL A 501 17.74 3.85 -1.93
N GLN A 502 18.66 4.63 -2.50
CA GLN A 502 19.38 4.27 -3.73
C GLN A 502 20.24 3.02 -3.55
N THR A 503 20.85 2.84 -2.37
CA THR A 503 21.63 1.63 -2.03
C THR A 503 20.71 0.40 -1.96
N ARG A 504 19.55 0.51 -1.30
CA ARG A 504 18.55 -0.57 -1.25
C ARG A 504 17.99 -0.88 -2.64
N LEU A 505 17.65 0.15 -3.41
CA LEU A 505 17.12 0.02 -4.77
C LEU A 505 18.11 -0.72 -5.67
N ARG A 506 19.38 -0.34 -5.65
CA ARG A 506 20.44 -1.05 -6.39
C ARG A 506 20.48 -2.54 -6.01
N THR A 507 20.47 -2.83 -4.72
CA THR A 507 20.50 -4.21 -4.21
C THR A 507 19.26 -5.01 -4.64
N LEU A 508 18.08 -4.37 -4.68
CA LEU A 508 16.83 -4.98 -5.16
C LEU A 508 16.90 -5.27 -6.67
N LEU A 509 17.38 -4.32 -7.47
CA LEU A 509 17.50 -4.48 -8.92
C LEU A 509 18.56 -5.50 -9.34
N GLU A 510 19.63 -5.67 -8.56
CA GLU A 510 20.66 -6.69 -8.80
C GLU A 510 20.21 -8.11 -8.39
N GLY A 511 19.00 -8.25 -7.81
CA GLY A 511 18.45 -9.51 -7.34
C GLY A 511 19.21 -10.06 -6.12
N LEU A 512 19.85 -9.18 -5.34
CA LEU A 512 20.68 -9.55 -4.18
C LEU A 512 19.92 -9.51 -2.85
N TYR A 513 18.71 -8.95 -2.81
CA TYR A 513 17.86 -9.03 -1.63
C TYR A 513 17.05 -10.33 -1.61
N SER A 514 17.25 -11.13 -0.56
CA SER A 514 16.30 -12.15 -0.15
C SER A 514 14.96 -11.46 0.11
N SER A 515 13.93 -11.95 -0.57
CA SER A 515 12.52 -11.67 -0.24
C SER A 515 12.31 -11.52 1.26
N PHE A 516 11.74 -10.39 1.72
CA PHE A 516 10.89 -10.15 2.91
C PHE A 516 11.02 -10.99 4.22
N VAL A 517 11.99 -11.86 4.36
CA VAL A 517 12.13 -12.90 5.38
C VAL A 517 13.62 -13.25 5.41
N ASP A 518 14.41 -12.42 6.08
CA ASP A 518 15.61 -12.87 6.79
C ASP A 518 16.05 -11.82 7.79
N LYS A 519 15.27 -11.73 8.88
CA LYS A 519 15.79 -11.53 10.24
C LYS A 519 14.92 -12.33 11.19
N ALA A 520 15.10 -13.65 11.17
CA ALA A 520 14.63 -14.54 12.22
C ALA A 520 15.22 -14.20 13.62
N ASP A 521 16.10 -13.21 13.74
CA ASP A 521 16.75 -12.84 15.01
C ASP A 521 16.24 -11.54 15.68
N VAL A 522 15.27 -10.80 15.11
CA VAL A 522 14.71 -9.59 15.78
C VAL A 522 13.41 -9.88 16.54
N MET A 523 12.93 -11.13 16.53
CA MET A 523 11.76 -11.59 17.28
C MET A 523 12.09 -12.37 18.57
N LYS A 524 13.31 -12.25 19.09
CA LYS A 524 13.66 -12.76 20.43
C LYS A 524 13.38 -11.77 21.57
N ASP A 525 13.26 -10.47 21.28
CA ASP A 525 13.17 -9.46 22.35
C ASP A 525 11.75 -8.94 22.65
N PHE A 526 10.71 -9.38 21.94
CA PHE A 526 9.32 -8.95 22.22
C PHE A 526 8.45 -9.97 22.96
N LEU A 527 9.02 -11.13 23.35
CA LEU A 527 8.34 -12.14 24.16
C LEU A 527 9.06 -12.45 25.48
N SER A 528 10.06 -11.65 25.87
CA SER A 528 10.77 -11.78 27.16
C SER A 528 10.26 -10.82 28.25
N HIS A 529 9.30 -9.93 27.95
CA HIS A 529 8.78 -8.95 28.93
C HIS A 529 7.26 -9.00 29.12
N SER A 530 6.72 -10.22 29.28
CA SER A 530 5.45 -10.42 29.97
C SER A 530 5.53 -11.65 30.87
N ARG A 531 6.20 -11.48 32.00
CA ARG A 531 5.78 -12.06 33.27
C ARG A 531 5.38 -10.93 34.19
#